data_AF-A0A150P731-F1
#
_entry.id   AF-A0A150P731-F1
#
_cell.length_a   1.000
_cell.length_b   1.000
_cell.length_c   1.000
_cell.angle_alpha   90.00
_cell.angle_beta   90.00
_cell.angle_gamma   90.00
#
_symmetry.space_group_name_H-M   'P 1'
#
loop_
_entity.id
_entity.type
_entity.pdbx_description
1 polymer ?
#
loop_
_entity_poly.entity_id
_entity_poly.type
_entity_poly.pdbx_seq_one_letter_code
_entity_poly.pdbx_strand_id
1 'polypeptide(L)'
;MWEEGALELVKMDQVASALALVLQAMRARRGRGGSFGWEVLQACVERDPVATFRAVAALLEEDFSSAYAWALDLRYYGLSERFPVQAVLDWVGRSVQRAALAVELCNLDEEELPALARALLGRFGPDSAVASALAGRAHSTPHLVTSLAEFTADQERLAQRWAEDADPRVRRWAEDLLASLARSHEHHAAHEEHERRRWGT
;
A
#
# COMPACT_ATOMS: atom_id res chain seq x y z
N MET A 1 21.36 14.58 -15.20
CA MET A 1 22.78 14.37 -14.87
C MET A 1 22.99 13.24 -13.86
N TRP A 2 22.47 13.29 -12.63
CA TRP A 2 22.66 12.13 -11.71
C TRP A 2 21.72 10.94 -12.03
N GLU A 3 20.46 11.20 -12.39
CA GLU A 3 19.48 10.14 -12.71
C GLU A 3 19.94 9.30 -13.90
N GLU A 4 20.45 9.94 -14.96
CA GLU A 4 21.03 9.25 -16.12
C GLU A 4 22.21 8.35 -15.71
N GLY A 5 23.12 8.86 -14.87
CA GLY A 5 24.22 8.05 -14.33
C GLY A 5 23.73 6.85 -13.51
N ALA A 6 22.67 7.02 -12.73
CA ALA A 6 22.07 5.93 -11.96
C ALA A 6 21.38 4.90 -12.86
N LEU A 7 20.70 5.33 -13.93
CA LEU A 7 20.14 4.42 -14.93
C LEU A 7 21.22 3.64 -15.68
N GLU A 8 22.35 4.27 -16.01
CA GLU A 8 23.51 3.56 -16.59
C GLU A 8 24.07 2.52 -15.61
N LEU A 9 24.14 2.82 -14.30
CA LEU A 9 24.52 1.82 -13.30
C LEU A 9 23.56 0.62 -13.30
N VAL A 10 22.25 0.83 -13.42
CA VAL A 10 21.28 -0.28 -13.54
C VAL A 10 21.55 -1.12 -14.79
N LYS A 11 21.81 -0.48 -15.94
CA LYS A 11 22.15 -1.19 -17.20
C LYS A 11 23.44 -2.00 -17.09
N MET A 12 24.38 -1.55 -16.26
CA MET A 12 25.65 -2.22 -15.97
C MET A 12 25.53 -3.27 -14.84
N ASP A 13 24.32 -3.63 -14.42
CA ASP A 13 24.04 -4.58 -13.32
C ASP A 13 24.57 -4.12 -11.95
N GLN A 14 24.83 -2.82 -11.79
CA GLN A 14 25.31 -2.20 -10.55
C GLN A 14 24.13 -1.68 -9.71
N VAL A 15 23.11 -2.52 -9.50
CA VAL A 15 21.84 -2.13 -8.83
C VAL A 15 22.09 -1.57 -7.43
N ALA A 16 22.99 -2.16 -6.65
CA ALA A 16 23.31 -1.68 -5.31
C ALA A 16 23.84 -0.24 -5.31
N SER A 17 24.69 0.12 -6.27
CA SER A 17 25.24 1.48 -6.43
C SER A 17 24.16 2.46 -6.88
N ALA A 18 23.30 2.05 -7.81
CA ALA A 18 22.16 2.85 -8.24
C ALA A 18 21.17 3.12 -7.09
N LEU A 19 20.87 2.09 -6.29
CA LEU A 19 20.02 2.19 -5.09
C LEU A 19 20.60 3.13 -4.05
N ALA A 20 21.89 3.01 -3.74
CA ALA A 20 22.54 3.90 -2.79
C ALA A 20 22.42 5.37 -3.23
N LEU A 21 22.64 5.63 -4.52
CA LEU A 21 22.59 6.97 -5.09
C LEU A 21 21.17 7.54 -5.11
N VAL A 22 20.18 6.79 -5.61
CA VAL A 22 18.78 7.24 -5.69
C VAL A 22 18.18 7.47 -4.30
N LEU A 23 18.38 6.55 -3.36
CA LEU A 23 17.82 6.69 -2.01
C LEU A 23 18.48 7.86 -1.25
N GLN A 24 19.79 8.07 -1.43
CA GLN A 24 20.46 9.26 -0.89
C GLN A 24 19.90 10.56 -1.50
N ALA A 25 19.71 10.60 -2.82
CA ALA A 25 19.18 11.77 -3.50
C ALA A 25 17.74 12.09 -3.06
N MET A 26 16.88 11.07 -2.97
CA MET A 26 15.49 11.24 -2.53
C MET A 26 15.41 11.68 -1.06
N ARG A 27 16.26 11.13 -0.18
CA ARG A 27 16.39 11.59 1.23
C ARG A 27 16.74 13.08 1.30
N ALA A 28 17.75 13.51 0.55
CA ALA A 28 18.21 14.90 0.56
C ALA A 28 17.16 15.90 0.06
N ARG A 29 16.17 15.44 -0.71
CA ARG A 29 15.16 16.29 -1.36
C ARG A 29 13.77 16.17 -0.74
N ARG A 30 13.67 15.49 0.40
CA ARG A 30 12.39 15.20 1.05
C ARG A 30 11.53 16.45 1.26
N GLY A 31 10.24 16.35 0.92
CA GLY A 31 9.26 17.44 1.04
C GLY A 31 9.13 18.33 -0.20
N ARG A 32 9.88 18.05 -1.27
CA ARG A 32 9.64 18.66 -2.59
C ARG A 32 8.96 17.63 -3.48
N GLY A 33 7.65 17.75 -3.67
CA GLY A 33 6.88 16.86 -4.57
C GLY A 33 7.48 16.80 -5.98
N GLY A 34 7.19 15.70 -6.70
CA GLY A 34 7.61 15.47 -8.08
C GLY A 34 8.14 14.05 -8.32
N SER A 35 8.29 13.66 -9.59
CA SER A 35 8.74 12.34 -10.07
C SER A 35 10.23 12.01 -9.83
N PHE A 36 10.89 12.73 -8.93
CA PHE A 36 12.35 12.69 -8.75
C PHE A 36 12.84 11.33 -8.23
N GLY A 37 13.75 10.69 -8.97
CA GLY A 37 14.34 9.39 -8.60
C GLY A 37 13.43 8.17 -8.74
N TRP A 38 12.13 8.32 -8.97
CA TRP A 38 11.19 7.19 -9.05
C TRP A 38 11.45 6.30 -10.28
N GLU A 39 11.83 6.87 -11.41
CA GLU A 39 12.21 6.11 -12.61
C GLU A 39 13.45 5.24 -12.34
N VAL A 40 14.45 5.77 -11.63
CA VAL A 40 15.64 5.01 -11.24
C VAL A 40 15.27 3.88 -10.28
N LEU A 41 14.42 4.14 -9.29
CA LEU A 41 13.97 3.13 -8.35
C LEU A 41 13.13 2.05 -9.04
N GLN A 42 12.33 2.43 -10.05
CA GLN A 42 11.60 1.49 -10.90
C GLN A 42 12.55 0.61 -11.71
N ALA A 43 13.57 1.19 -12.34
CA ALA A 43 14.57 0.40 -13.05
C ALA A 43 15.32 -0.56 -12.09
N CYS A 44 15.60 -0.13 -10.87
CA CYS A 44 16.21 -0.99 -9.85
C CYS A 44 15.29 -2.16 -9.46
N VAL A 45 14.00 -1.92 -9.22
CA VAL A 45 13.06 -2.99 -8.84
C VAL A 45 12.82 -3.97 -9.98
N GLU A 46 12.81 -3.50 -11.24
CA GLU A 46 12.70 -4.37 -12.42
C GLU A 46 13.93 -5.28 -12.57
N ARG A 47 15.11 -4.80 -12.15
CA ARG A 47 16.36 -5.55 -12.27
C ARG A 47 16.61 -6.50 -11.10
N ASP A 48 16.45 -6.02 -9.87
CA ASP A 48 16.59 -6.80 -8.64
C ASP A 48 15.54 -6.35 -7.60
N PRO A 49 14.34 -6.95 -7.63
CA PRO A 49 13.25 -6.56 -6.75
C PRO A 49 13.53 -6.89 -5.27
N VAL A 50 14.34 -7.92 -5.00
CA VAL A 50 14.70 -8.31 -3.62
C VAL A 50 15.68 -7.31 -3.02
N ALA A 51 16.76 -6.97 -3.74
CA ALA A 51 17.74 -6.00 -3.26
C ALA A 51 17.12 -4.61 -3.12
N THR A 52 16.27 -4.22 -4.08
CA THR A 52 15.53 -2.95 -4.02
C THR A 52 14.62 -2.90 -2.81
N PHE A 53 13.81 -3.93 -2.58
CA PHE A 53 12.98 -3.99 -1.38
C PHE A 53 13.80 -3.90 -0.09
N ARG A 54 14.92 -4.63 0.02
CA ARG A 54 15.79 -4.59 1.21
C ARG A 54 16.34 -3.17 1.47
N ALA A 55 16.74 -2.46 0.44
CA ALA A 55 17.24 -1.09 0.56
C ALA A 55 16.12 -0.11 1.00
N VAL A 56 14.93 -0.26 0.41
CA VAL A 56 13.74 0.50 0.81
C VAL A 56 13.31 0.17 2.25
N ALA A 57 13.32 -1.09 2.63
CA ALA A 57 12.97 -1.54 3.97
C ALA A 57 13.91 -0.95 5.04
N ALA A 58 15.22 -0.92 4.78
CA ALA A 58 16.18 -0.25 5.65
C ALA A 58 15.87 1.25 5.80
N LEU A 59 15.50 1.92 4.71
CA LEU A 59 15.05 3.31 4.74
C LEU A 59 13.79 3.52 5.59
N LEU A 60 12.80 2.63 5.50
CA LEU A 60 11.57 2.71 6.29
C LEU A 60 11.84 2.54 7.80
N GLU A 61 12.90 1.82 8.16
CA GLU A 61 13.28 1.59 9.56
C GLU A 61 14.07 2.75 10.18
N GLU A 62 14.90 3.43 9.40
CA GLU A 62 15.74 4.53 9.87
C GLU A 62 14.92 5.74 10.34
N ASP A 63 13.78 6.04 9.70
CA ASP A 63 12.92 7.17 10.03
C ASP A 63 11.44 6.79 9.99
N PHE A 64 10.96 6.25 11.10
CA PHE A 64 9.59 5.77 11.20
C PHE A 64 8.54 6.88 11.12
N SER A 65 8.87 8.12 11.51
CA SER A 65 7.96 9.29 11.45
C SER A 65 7.44 9.60 10.04
N SER A 66 8.04 8.92 9.09
CA SER A 66 8.15 9.33 7.72
C SER A 66 7.97 8.13 6.77
N ALA A 67 8.01 6.92 7.34
CA ALA A 67 7.84 5.65 6.66
C ALA A 67 6.45 5.52 6.04
N TYR A 68 5.42 6.10 6.68
CA TYR A 68 4.08 6.16 6.11
C TYR A 68 4.03 6.91 4.78
N ALA A 69 4.66 8.10 4.71
CA ALA A 69 4.70 8.88 3.47
C ALA A 69 5.45 8.13 2.36
N TRP A 70 6.54 7.44 2.71
CA TRP A 70 7.25 6.58 1.77
C TRP A 70 6.40 5.41 1.27
N ALA A 71 5.67 4.73 2.15
CA ALA A 71 4.79 3.64 1.76
C ALA A 71 3.67 4.11 0.81
N LEU A 72 3.10 5.29 1.08
CA LEU A 72 2.12 5.92 0.20
C LEU A 72 2.71 6.23 -1.18
N ASP A 73 3.90 6.84 -1.24
CA ASP A 73 4.55 7.15 -2.51
C ASP A 73 4.92 5.87 -3.28
N LEU A 74 5.44 4.85 -2.59
CA LEU A 74 5.77 3.55 -3.20
C LEU A 74 4.54 2.91 -3.86
N ARG A 75 3.35 3.04 -3.25
CA ARG A 75 2.11 2.58 -3.87
C ARG A 75 1.67 3.49 -5.01
N TYR A 76 1.72 4.80 -4.83
CA TYR A 76 1.33 5.78 -5.86
C TYR A 76 2.13 5.59 -7.16
N TYR A 77 3.42 5.26 -7.04
CA TYR A 77 4.29 4.95 -8.19
C TYR A 77 4.29 3.46 -8.60
N GLY A 78 3.39 2.64 -8.06
CA GLY A 78 3.22 1.23 -8.45
C GLY A 78 4.42 0.32 -8.13
N LEU A 79 5.28 0.72 -7.19
CA LEU A 79 6.46 -0.07 -6.81
C LEU A 79 6.14 -1.13 -5.76
N SER A 80 5.16 -0.89 -4.89
CA SER A 80 4.83 -1.80 -3.79
C SER A 80 4.40 -3.19 -4.28
N GLU A 81 3.67 -3.26 -5.39
CA GLU A 81 3.21 -4.50 -6.03
C GLU A 81 4.34 -5.32 -6.66
N ARG A 82 5.49 -4.69 -6.93
CA ARG A 82 6.66 -5.34 -7.55
C ARG A 82 7.57 -5.99 -6.51
N PHE A 83 7.37 -5.72 -5.22
CA PHE A 83 8.19 -6.32 -4.18
C PHE A 83 7.82 -7.78 -3.99
N PRO A 84 8.81 -8.70 -3.87
CA PRO A 84 8.52 -10.11 -3.70
C PRO A 84 7.87 -10.33 -2.34
N VAL A 85 6.66 -10.90 -2.32
CA VAL A 85 5.86 -11.10 -1.10
C VAL A 85 6.67 -11.76 0.01
N GLN A 86 7.44 -12.80 -0.31
CA GLN A 86 8.26 -13.49 0.69
C GLN A 86 9.32 -12.59 1.32
N ALA A 87 9.96 -11.70 0.53
CA ALA A 87 10.94 -10.76 1.05
C ALA A 87 10.30 -9.77 2.04
N VAL A 88 9.08 -9.30 1.74
CA VAL A 88 8.30 -8.44 2.64
C VAL A 88 7.95 -9.18 3.93
N LEU A 89 7.47 -10.42 3.83
CA LEU A 89 7.10 -11.24 5.00
C LEU A 89 8.30 -11.58 5.89
N ASP A 90 9.45 -11.87 5.29
CA ASP A 90 10.69 -12.15 6.02
C ASP A 90 11.15 -10.92 6.79
N TRP A 91 11.07 -9.74 6.15
CA TRP A 91 11.35 -8.45 6.81
C TRP A 91 10.40 -8.17 7.97
N VAL A 92 9.08 -8.32 7.75
CA VAL A 92 8.05 -8.15 8.79
C VAL A 92 8.36 -9.01 10.01
N GLY A 93 8.71 -10.28 9.80
CA GLY A 93 9.10 -11.19 10.87
C GLY A 93 7.99 -11.33 11.93
N ARG A 94 8.28 -10.87 13.15
CA ARG A 94 7.33 -10.79 14.28
C ARG A 94 7.05 -9.36 14.73
N SER A 95 7.51 -8.35 13.99
CA SER A 95 7.37 -6.94 14.37
C SER A 95 6.02 -6.39 13.97
N VAL A 96 5.23 -5.93 14.94
CA VAL A 96 3.95 -5.25 14.71
C VAL A 96 4.15 -3.96 13.92
N GLN A 97 5.22 -3.22 14.19
CA GLN A 97 5.53 -1.96 13.50
C GLN A 97 5.82 -2.21 12.01
N ARG A 98 6.61 -3.23 11.69
CA ARG A 98 6.87 -3.62 10.30
C ARG A 98 5.62 -4.17 9.62
N ALA A 99 4.80 -4.92 10.36
CA ALA A 99 3.53 -5.41 9.84
C ALA A 99 2.59 -4.26 9.46
N ALA A 100 2.49 -3.22 10.30
CA ALA A 100 1.73 -2.01 10.00
C ALA A 100 2.24 -1.30 8.72
N LEU A 101 3.56 -1.19 8.55
CA LEU A 101 4.13 -0.63 7.32
C LEU A 101 3.87 -1.51 6.09
N ALA A 102 3.91 -2.84 6.23
CA ALA A 102 3.60 -3.75 5.13
C ALA A 102 2.12 -3.66 4.70
N VAL A 103 1.21 -3.35 5.63
CA VAL A 103 -0.19 -3.05 5.31
C VAL A 103 -0.30 -1.81 4.42
N GLU A 104 0.49 -0.76 4.68
CA GLU A 104 0.46 0.46 3.85
C GLU A 104 0.96 0.24 2.42
N LEU A 105 1.76 -0.80 2.18
CA LEU A 105 2.21 -1.19 0.84
C LEU A 105 1.12 -1.91 0.03
N CYS A 106 0.02 -2.34 0.67
CA CYS A 106 -1.07 -3.03 -0.02
C CYS A 106 -1.98 -2.03 -0.75
N ASN A 107 -2.32 -2.36 -2.00
CA ASN A 107 -3.26 -1.62 -2.83
C ASN A 107 -4.64 -2.29 -2.80
N LEU A 108 -5.55 -1.82 -1.95
CA LEU A 108 -6.86 -2.46 -1.75
C LEU A 108 -7.96 -1.90 -2.68
N ASP A 109 -7.58 -1.26 -3.78
CA ASP A 109 -8.51 -0.69 -4.75
C ASP A 109 -8.71 -1.61 -5.97
N GLU A 110 -8.24 -2.86 -5.90
CA GLU A 110 -8.27 -3.85 -6.99
C GLU A 110 -9.33 -4.94 -6.77
N GLU A 111 -9.81 -5.51 -7.89
CA GLU A 111 -10.82 -6.57 -7.86
C GLU A 111 -10.33 -7.85 -7.17
N GLU A 112 -9.05 -8.20 -7.35
CA GLU A 112 -8.42 -9.29 -6.63
C GLU A 112 -7.72 -8.75 -5.38
N LEU A 113 -7.79 -9.50 -4.28
CA LEU A 113 -7.04 -9.13 -3.08
C LEU A 113 -5.52 -9.24 -3.38
N PRO A 114 -4.72 -8.19 -3.13
CA PRO A 114 -3.29 -8.22 -3.42
C PRO A 114 -2.59 -9.38 -2.75
N ALA A 115 -1.61 -9.97 -3.46
CA ALA A 115 -0.87 -11.14 -2.97
C ALA A 115 -0.22 -10.89 -1.60
N LEU A 116 0.28 -9.68 -1.34
CA LEU A 116 0.84 -9.31 -0.04
C LEU A 116 -0.24 -9.29 1.06
N ALA A 117 -1.41 -8.71 0.81
CA ALA A 117 -2.52 -8.68 1.77
C ALA A 117 -3.01 -10.10 2.08
N ARG A 118 -3.22 -10.94 1.05
CA ARG A 118 -3.55 -12.36 1.20
C ARG A 118 -2.52 -13.09 2.05
N ALA A 119 -1.23 -12.86 1.80
CA ALA A 119 -0.16 -13.54 2.55
C ALA A 119 -0.01 -13.03 3.99
N LEU A 120 -0.27 -11.75 4.25
CA LEU A 120 -0.35 -11.19 5.61
C LEU A 120 -1.52 -11.82 6.40
N LEU A 121 -2.70 -11.91 5.80
CA LEU A 121 -3.85 -12.61 6.39
C LEU A 121 -3.55 -14.10 6.63
N GLY A 122 -2.89 -14.75 5.67
CA GLY A 122 -2.42 -16.13 5.81
C GLY A 122 -1.49 -16.30 7.01
N ARG A 123 -0.54 -15.37 7.22
CA ARG A 123 0.46 -15.45 8.29
C ARG A 123 -0.08 -15.09 9.66
N PHE A 124 -0.85 -14.02 9.77
CA PHE A 124 -1.30 -13.47 11.05
C PHE A 124 -2.71 -13.91 11.45
N GLY A 125 -3.53 -14.33 10.49
CA GLY A 125 -4.91 -14.73 10.69
C GLY A 125 -5.90 -13.56 10.57
N PRO A 126 -7.20 -13.88 10.34
CA PRO A 126 -8.25 -12.89 10.07
C PRO A 126 -8.65 -12.05 11.30
N ASP A 127 -8.40 -12.57 12.51
CA ASP A 127 -8.74 -11.88 13.77
C ASP A 127 -7.58 -11.05 14.34
N SER A 128 -6.50 -10.89 13.57
CA SER A 128 -5.27 -10.25 14.05
C SER A 128 -5.31 -8.72 13.92
N ALA A 129 -4.42 -8.04 14.67
CA ALA A 129 -4.23 -6.59 14.52
C ALA A 129 -3.80 -6.19 13.09
N VAL A 130 -3.11 -7.08 12.36
CA VAL A 130 -2.74 -6.87 10.95
C VAL A 130 -3.98 -6.91 10.06
N ALA A 131 -4.88 -7.86 10.30
CA ALA A 131 -6.14 -7.94 9.59
C ALA A 131 -7.05 -6.73 9.89
N SER A 132 -7.08 -6.25 11.13
CA SER A 132 -7.77 -5.01 11.48
C SER A 132 -7.16 -3.78 10.79
N ALA A 133 -5.83 -3.73 10.66
CA ALA A 133 -5.16 -2.65 9.94
C ALA A 133 -5.48 -2.68 8.42
N LEU A 134 -5.52 -3.87 7.80
CA LEU A 134 -5.97 -4.03 6.41
C LEU A 134 -7.42 -3.58 6.24
N ALA A 135 -8.31 -3.94 7.16
CA ALA A 135 -9.70 -3.47 7.13
C ALA A 135 -9.79 -1.95 7.25
N GLY A 136 -9.06 -1.34 8.19
CA GLY A 136 -8.97 0.11 8.30
C GLY A 136 -8.44 0.77 7.02
N ARG A 137 -7.54 0.09 6.30
CA ARG A 137 -7.01 0.57 5.03
C ARG A 137 -8.04 0.56 3.90
N ALA A 138 -8.89 -0.46 3.83
CA ALA A 138 -10.01 -0.51 2.88
C ALA A 138 -11.04 0.60 3.13
N HIS A 139 -11.20 1.03 4.39
CA HIS A 139 -12.00 2.20 4.75
C HIS A 139 -11.32 3.55 4.45
N SER A 140 -10.03 3.57 4.10
CA SER A 140 -9.24 4.79 3.97
C SER A 140 -9.15 5.26 2.52
N THR A 141 -9.69 6.43 2.23
CA THR A 141 -9.64 7.05 0.90
C THR A 141 -8.19 7.37 0.50
N PRO A 142 -7.69 6.86 -0.63
CA PRO A 142 -6.32 7.14 -1.10
C PRO A 142 -6.13 8.57 -1.62
N HIS A 143 -7.21 9.26 -1.99
CA HIS A 143 -7.23 10.65 -2.47
C HIS A 143 -8.57 11.32 -2.08
N LEU A 144 -8.69 12.63 -2.35
CA LEU A 144 -9.95 13.36 -2.12
C LEU A 144 -11.05 12.78 -3.03
N VAL A 145 -12.10 12.21 -2.44
CA VAL A 145 -13.26 11.69 -3.16
C VAL A 145 -14.41 12.70 -3.12
N THR A 146 -15.24 12.69 -4.17
CA THR A 146 -16.41 13.56 -4.29
C THR A 146 -17.61 13.07 -3.49
N SER A 147 -17.69 11.77 -3.22
CA SER A 147 -18.69 11.13 -2.36
C SER A 147 -18.04 10.01 -1.56
N LEU A 148 -18.25 10.02 -0.24
CA LEU A 148 -17.83 8.92 0.63
C LEU A 148 -18.79 7.74 0.50
N ALA A 149 -20.06 8.00 0.18
CA ALA A 149 -21.04 6.94 -0.10
C ALA A 149 -20.63 6.13 -1.35
N GLU A 150 -20.28 6.79 -2.45
CA GLU A 150 -19.80 6.11 -3.66
C GLU A 150 -18.51 5.33 -3.39
N PHE A 151 -17.54 5.93 -2.70
CA PHE A 151 -16.29 5.24 -2.34
C PHE A 151 -16.55 3.98 -1.50
N THR A 152 -17.40 4.07 -0.48
CA THR A 152 -17.69 2.91 0.38
C THR A 152 -18.51 1.84 -0.34
N ALA A 153 -19.39 2.21 -1.27
CA ALA A 153 -20.09 1.27 -2.14
C ALA A 153 -19.13 0.51 -3.08
N ASP A 154 -18.12 1.20 -3.64
CA ASP A 154 -17.08 0.55 -4.43
C ASP A 154 -16.25 -0.42 -3.60
N GLN A 155 -15.84 -0.03 -2.39
CA GLN A 155 -15.13 -0.92 -1.47
C GLN A 155 -15.99 -2.11 -1.03
N GLU A 156 -17.30 -1.92 -0.83
CA GLU A 156 -18.25 -3.00 -0.53
C GLU A 156 -18.28 -4.03 -1.67
N ARG A 157 -18.33 -3.56 -2.92
CA ARG A 157 -18.25 -4.42 -4.12
C ARG A 157 -16.95 -5.21 -4.20
N LEU A 158 -15.80 -4.59 -3.84
CA LEU A 158 -14.52 -5.29 -3.79
C LEU A 158 -14.49 -6.33 -2.68
N ALA A 159 -14.94 -5.98 -1.47
CA ALA A 159 -15.01 -6.89 -0.33
C ALA A 159 -15.92 -8.10 -0.62
N GLN A 160 -17.04 -7.90 -1.32
CA GLN A 160 -17.91 -8.99 -1.75
C GLN A 160 -17.18 -10.00 -2.65
N ARG A 161 -16.31 -9.53 -3.54
CA ARG A 161 -15.49 -10.43 -4.38
C ARG A 161 -14.42 -11.14 -3.56
N TRP A 162 -13.78 -10.45 -2.63
CA TRP A 162 -12.78 -11.08 -1.75
C TRP A 162 -13.41 -12.11 -0.81
N ALA A 163 -14.70 -11.99 -0.48
CA ALA A 163 -15.43 -13.00 0.28
C ALA A 163 -15.61 -14.32 -0.49
N GLU A 164 -15.43 -14.32 -1.81
CA GLU A 164 -15.46 -15.52 -2.64
C GLU A 164 -14.09 -16.23 -2.74
N ASP A 165 -13.06 -15.72 -2.04
CA ASP A 165 -11.70 -16.28 -2.07
C ASP A 165 -11.67 -17.74 -1.56
N ALA A 166 -10.84 -18.55 -2.24
CA ALA A 166 -10.63 -19.95 -1.91
C ALA A 166 -10.02 -20.13 -0.51
N ASP A 167 -9.18 -19.19 -0.04
CA ASP A 167 -8.62 -19.22 1.30
C ASP A 167 -9.69 -18.84 2.35
N PRO A 168 -10.07 -19.75 3.27
CA PRO A 168 -11.09 -19.47 4.28
C PRO A 168 -10.70 -18.32 5.22
N ARG A 169 -9.40 -18.02 5.38
CA ARG A 169 -8.95 -16.88 6.20
C ARG A 169 -9.26 -15.55 5.52
N VAL A 170 -9.02 -15.47 4.21
CA VAL A 170 -9.34 -14.29 3.41
C VAL A 170 -10.85 -14.08 3.39
N ARG A 171 -11.60 -15.13 3.08
CA ARG A 171 -13.07 -15.08 3.05
C ARG A 171 -13.66 -14.60 4.35
N ARG A 172 -13.25 -15.16 5.50
CA ARG A 172 -13.72 -14.71 6.81
C ARG A 172 -13.43 -13.22 7.06
N TRP A 173 -12.20 -12.78 6.78
CA TRP A 173 -11.83 -11.37 6.91
C TRP A 173 -12.67 -10.46 6.00
N ALA A 174 -12.89 -10.89 4.76
CA ALA A 174 -13.66 -10.13 3.78
C ALA A 174 -15.16 -10.08 4.13
N GLU A 175 -15.74 -11.15 4.68
CA GLU A 175 -17.12 -11.17 5.20
C GLU A 175 -17.29 -10.18 6.36
N ASP A 176 -16.35 -10.13 7.30
CA ASP A 176 -16.36 -9.17 8.42
C ASP A 176 -16.20 -7.72 7.91
N LEU A 177 -15.31 -7.51 6.94
CA LEU A 177 -15.09 -6.22 6.29
C LEU A 177 -16.34 -5.75 5.53
N LEU A 178 -16.98 -6.64 4.77
CA LEU A 178 -18.22 -6.37 4.03
C LEU A 178 -19.31 -5.86 4.98
N ALA A 179 -19.53 -6.53 6.10
CA ALA A 179 -20.50 -6.09 7.09
C ALA A 179 -20.15 -4.71 7.68
N SER A 180 -18.86 -4.38 7.82
CA SER A 180 -18.39 -3.07 8.26
C SER A 180 -18.63 -1.98 7.20
N LEU A 181 -18.28 -2.25 5.94
CA LEU A 181 -18.45 -1.33 4.82
C LEU A 181 -19.92 -1.02 4.54
N ALA A 182 -20.80 -2.02 4.62
CA ALA A 182 -22.25 -1.80 4.48
C ALA A 182 -22.78 -0.77 5.51
N ARG A 183 -22.35 -0.89 6.78
CA ARG A 183 -22.72 0.09 7.82
C ARG A 183 -22.15 1.48 7.54
N SER A 184 -20.91 1.56 7.06
CA SER A 184 -20.29 2.84 6.67
C SER A 184 -21.00 3.49 5.49
N HIS A 185 -21.36 2.71 4.46
CA HIS A 185 -22.08 3.17 3.28
C HIS A 185 -23.45 3.72 3.68
N GLU A 186 -24.25 3.00 4.45
CA GLU A 186 -25.55 3.48 4.95
C GLU A 186 -25.39 4.82 5.71
N HIS A 187 -24.38 4.92 6.56
CA HIS A 187 -24.09 6.14 7.30
C HIS A 187 -23.73 7.32 6.38
N HIS A 188 -22.82 7.13 5.42
CA HIS A 188 -22.39 8.19 4.51
C HIS A 188 -23.51 8.61 3.56
N ALA A 189 -24.30 7.67 3.03
CA ALA A 189 -25.44 7.97 2.17
C ALA A 189 -26.50 8.81 2.91
N ALA A 190 -26.80 8.46 4.17
CA ALA A 190 -27.72 9.23 5.00
C ALA A 190 -27.19 10.65 5.31
N HIS A 191 -25.88 10.78 5.56
CA HIS A 191 -25.24 12.06 5.82
C HIS A 191 -25.24 12.97 4.58
N GLU A 192 -24.86 12.43 3.42
CA GLU A 192 -24.85 13.18 2.17
C GLU A 192 -26.26 13.61 1.75
N GLU A 193 -27.26 12.75 1.91
CA GLU A 193 -28.68 13.10 1.68
C GLU A 193 -29.14 14.23 2.61
N HIS A 194 -28.76 14.18 3.89
CA HIS A 194 -29.07 15.25 4.84
C HIS A 194 -28.44 16.59 4.42
N GLU A 195 -27.15 16.57 4.05
CA GLU A 195 -26.46 17.78 3.59
C GLU A 195 -27.06 18.31 2.28
N ARG A 196 -27.46 17.43 1.35
CA ARG A 196 -28.16 17.80 0.11
C ARG A 196 -29.46 18.55 0.40
N ARG A 197 -30.27 18.04 1.32
CA ARG A 197 -31.52 18.71 1.75
C ARG A 197 -31.27 20.03 2.47
N ARG A 198 -30.19 20.12 3.23
CA ARG A 198 -29.84 21.30 4.03
C ARG A 198 -29.31 22.44 3.18
N TRP A 199 -28.50 22.14 2.17
CA TRP A 199 -27.75 23.14 1.39
C TRP A 199 -28.18 23.27 -0.07
N GLY A 200 -29.02 22.36 -0.59
CA GLY A 200 -29.62 22.47 -1.93
C GLY A 200 -28.65 22.34 -3.10
N THR A 201 -27.42 21.89 -2.84
CA THR A 201 -26.45 21.40 -3.86
C THR A 201 -26.87 20.03 -4.35
#